data_AF-A0A067RJF1-F1
#
_entry.id   AF-A0A067RJF1-F1
#
_cell.length_a   1.000
_cell.length_b   1.000
_cell.length_c   1.000
_cell.angle_alpha   90.00
_cell.angle_beta   90.00
_cell.angle_gamma   90.00
#
_symmetry.space_group_name_H-M   'P 1'
#
loop_
_entity.id
_entity.type
_entity.pdbx_description
1 polymer ?
#
loop_
_entity_poly.entity_id
_entity_poly.type
_entity_poly.pdbx_seq_one_letter_code
_entity_poly.pdbx_strand_id
1 'polypeptide(L)'
;MSFSQAERVFIMEHYIKTNSYTECQQSFVRSFPESRVPHKSTICRIAYRFRETGSVSDKKRSGRPSSLSDENLNDVKQYSEWSPRKSLTRLAQQTGLSYGTTQRCTRRLKLVPYRIHTMHELKEPDKGKRLQYCEWFRELVRDGVGILDNIFFTDEAWFHLSGYVNSQNSRFWSSDNPQVFHEVPLKSEDWSVVCSFTPQGGGSSFL
;
A
#
# COMPACT_ATOMS: atom_id res chain seq x y z
N MET A 1 7.04 -32.40 19.68
CA MET A 1 7.58 -31.67 20.85
C MET A 1 9.10 -31.77 20.80
N SER A 2 9.80 -30.66 21.05
CA SER A 2 11.27 -30.60 20.95
C SER A 2 11.90 -30.40 22.31
N PHE A 3 12.95 -31.17 22.60
CA PHE A 3 13.85 -30.92 23.73
C PHE A 3 14.39 -29.49 23.67
N SER A 4 14.54 -28.86 24.84
CA SER A 4 15.16 -27.54 24.98
C SER A 4 16.63 -27.59 24.57
N GLN A 5 17.24 -26.43 24.34
CA GLN A 5 18.65 -26.39 23.95
C GLN A 5 19.56 -26.94 25.06
N ALA A 6 19.29 -26.62 26.33
CA ALA A 6 20.03 -27.13 27.48
C ALA A 6 19.94 -28.66 27.60
N GLU A 7 18.73 -29.22 27.42
CA GLU A 7 18.51 -30.67 27.44
C GLU A 7 19.29 -31.38 26.34
N ARG A 8 19.31 -30.82 25.13
CA ARG A 8 20.06 -31.41 24.01
C ARG A 8 21.57 -31.34 24.22
N VAL A 9 22.08 -30.27 24.83
CA VAL A 9 23.50 -30.14 25.20
C VAL A 9 23.85 -31.22 26.22
N PHE A 10 23.04 -31.39 27.26
CA PHE A 10 23.24 -32.44 28.26
C PHE A 10 23.24 -33.84 27.64
N ILE A 11 22.24 -34.15 26.80
CA ILE A 11 22.15 -35.44 26.10
C ILE A 11 23.40 -35.69 25.26
N MET A 12 23.86 -34.67 24.54
CA MET A 12 25.05 -34.76 23.69
C MET A 12 26.32 -35.01 24.52
N GLU A 13 26.56 -34.20 25.56
CA GLU A 13 27.75 -34.32 26.40
C GLU A 13 27.83 -35.68 27.09
N HIS A 14 26.72 -36.14 27.70
CA HIS A 14 26.70 -37.42 28.38
C HIS A 14 26.86 -38.60 27.41
N TYR A 15 26.17 -38.57 26.28
CA TYR A 15 26.27 -39.65 25.30
C TYR A 15 27.69 -39.75 24.68
N ILE A 16 28.37 -38.61 24.45
CA ILE A 16 29.76 -38.63 23.97
C ILE A 16 30.70 -39.19 25.03
N LYS A 17 30.49 -38.87 26.32
CA LYS A 17 31.32 -39.37 27.42
C LYS A 17 31.15 -40.87 27.66
N THR A 18 29.93 -41.38 27.66
CA THR A 18 29.64 -42.78 28.05
C THR A 18 29.49 -43.73 26.86
N ASN A 19 29.23 -43.22 25.65
CA ASN A 19 28.84 -44.01 24.47
C ASN A 19 27.64 -44.96 24.70
N SER A 20 26.87 -44.73 25.78
CA SER A 20 25.79 -45.60 26.23
C SER A 20 24.49 -44.79 26.34
N TYR A 21 23.48 -45.19 25.55
CA TYR A 21 22.19 -44.50 25.54
C TYR A 21 21.38 -44.76 26.81
N THR A 22 21.50 -45.94 27.43
CA THR A 22 20.81 -46.29 28.68
C THR A 22 21.32 -45.44 29.84
N GLU A 23 22.63 -45.28 29.93
CA GLU A 23 23.28 -44.45 30.95
C GLU A 23 22.98 -42.96 30.75
N CYS A 24 22.92 -42.52 29.48
CA CYS A 24 22.47 -41.16 29.14
C CYS A 24 21.02 -40.93 29.57
N GLN A 25 20.11 -41.89 29.36
CA GLN A 25 18.72 -41.79 29.81
C GLN A 25 18.60 -41.73 31.33
N GLN A 26 19.32 -42.58 32.05
CA GLN A 26 19.34 -42.59 33.51
C GLN A 26 19.86 -41.27 34.09
N SER A 27 20.95 -40.75 33.54
CA SER A 27 21.52 -39.45 33.94
C SER A 27 20.60 -38.28 33.58
N PHE A 28 19.88 -38.38 32.45
CA PHE A 28 18.90 -37.38 32.02
C PHE A 28 17.70 -37.32 32.97
N VAL A 29 17.14 -38.46 33.38
CA VAL A 29 16.03 -38.52 34.36
C VAL A 29 16.41 -37.88 35.70
N ARG A 30 17.66 -38.08 36.14
CA ARG A 30 18.17 -37.46 37.38
C ARG A 30 18.29 -35.93 37.28
N SER A 31 18.63 -35.42 36.10
CA SER A 31 18.92 -33.99 35.90
C SER A 31 17.71 -33.19 35.42
N PHE A 32 16.77 -33.83 34.71
CA PHE A 32 15.56 -33.24 34.14
C PHE A 32 14.33 -34.13 34.45
N PRO A 33 13.86 -34.18 35.71
CA PRO A 33 12.77 -35.07 36.13
C PRO A 33 11.40 -34.70 35.51
N GLU A 34 11.18 -33.42 35.23
CA GLU A 34 9.94 -32.91 34.61
C GLU A 34 9.88 -33.15 33.08
N SER A 35 11.00 -33.53 32.47
CA SER A 35 11.11 -33.68 31.02
C SER A 35 10.92 -35.12 30.59
N ARG A 36 10.25 -35.33 29.45
CA ARG A 36 10.08 -36.67 28.88
C ARG A 36 11.42 -37.31 28.56
N VAL A 37 11.60 -38.58 28.92
CA VAL A 37 12.83 -39.32 28.62
C VAL A 37 13.09 -39.41 27.11
N PRO A 38 14.28 -39.00 26.63
CA PRO A 38 14.64 -39.10 25.21
C PRO A 38 14.77 -40.55 24.79
N HIS A 39 14.14 -40.91 23.67
CA HIS A 39 14.28 -42.25 23.08
C HIS A 39 15.69 -42.44 22.47
N LYS A 40 16.18 -43.68 22.41
CA LYS A 40 17.49 -44.03 21.81
C LYS A 40 17.73 -43.34 20.46
N SER A 41 16.75 -43.41 19.56
CA SER A 41 16.83 -42.78 18.23
C SER A 41 17.00 -41.26 18.28
N THR A 42 16.42 -40.60 19.28
CA THR A 42 16.57 -39.14 19.46
C THR A 42 17.97 -38.80 19.97
N ILE A 43 18.49 -39.56 20.94
CA ILE A 43 19.85 -39.39 21.48
C ILE A 43 20.87 -39.55 20.35
N CYS A 44 20.79 -40.67 19.59
CA CYS A 44 21.69 -40.92 18.48
C CYS A 44 21.57 -39.84 17.39
N ARG A 45 20.36 -39.38 17.07
CA ARG A 45 20.14 -38.31 16.07
C ARG A 45 20.73 -36.97 16.51
N ILE A 46 20.62 -36.61 17.78
CA ILE A 46 21.23 -35.39 18.33
C ILE A 46 22.74 -35.48 18.23
N ALA A 47 23.34 -36.59 18.68
CA ALA A 47 24.78 -36.81 18.61
C ALA A 47 25.31 -36.82 17.18
N TYR A 48 24.63 -37.51 16.26
CA TYR A 48 24.99 -37.55 14.84
C TYR A 48 24.93 -36.15 14.21
N ARG A 49 23.83 -35.41 14.42
CA ARG A 49 23.70 -34.04 13.91
C ARG A 49 24.80 -33.12 14.46
N PHE A 50 25.17 -33.27 15.72
CA PHE A 50 26.24 -32.51 16.32
C PHE A 50 27.59 -32.84 15.69
N ARG A 51 27.90 -34.11 15.44
CA ARG A 51 29.13 -34.52 14.74
C ARG A 51 29.21 -33.98 13.31
N GLU A 52 28.08 -33.86 12.60
CA GLU A 52 28.07 -33.30 11.23
C GLU A 52 28.15 -31.77 11.18
N THR A 53 27.44 -31.08 12.08
CA THR A 53 27.23 -29.62 11.96
C THR A 53 27.89 -28.78 13.05
N GLY A 54 28.44 -29.41 14.10
CA GLY A 54 29.00 -28.74 15.27
C GLY A 54 27.98 -27.97 16.12
N SER A 55 26.68 -28.06 15.81
CA SER A 55 25.65 -27.26 16.47
C SER A 55 24.52 -28.12 17.02
N VAL A 56 24.10 -27.80 18.24
CA VAL A 56 22.93 -28.41 18.93
C VAL A 56 21.63 -27.67 18.61
N SER A 57 21.73 -26.49 18.00
CA SER A 57 20.60 -25.66 17.59
C SER A 57 19.78 -26.32 16.47
N ASP A 58 18.52 -25.91 16.34
CA ASP A 58 17.71 -26.33 15.21
C ASP A 58 18.28 -25.77 13.89
N LYS A 59 18.30 -26.61 12.85
CA LYS A 59 18.70 -26.17 11.51
C LYS A 59 17.72 -25.10 11.05
N LYS A 60 18.24 -24.04 10.43
CA LYS A 60 17.40 -23.05 9.74
C LYS A 60 16.53 -23.79 8.74
N ARG A 61 15.20 -23.62 8.87
CA ARG A 61 14.24 -24.16 7.91
C ARG A 61 14.22 -23.21 6.72
N SER A 62 14.22 -23.75 5.50
CA SER A 62 14.08 -22.97 4.26
C SER A 62 12.76 -22.21 4.19
N GLY A 63 11.74 -22.66 4.94
CA GLY A 63 10.42 -22.02 4.97
C GLY A 63 9.68 -22.16 3.63
N ARG A 64 8.52 -21.51 3.54
CA ARG A 64 7.77 -21.42 2.28
C ARG A 64 8.42 -20.37 1.39
N PRO A 65 8.63 -20.63 0.08
CA PRO A 65 9.14 -19.63 -0.84
C PRO A 65 8.30 -18.34 -0.79
N SER A 66 8.98 -17.20 -0.71
CA SER A 66 8.32 -15.90 -0.74
C SER A 66 7.84 -15.59 -2.14
N SER A 67 6.59 -15.15 -2.27
CA SER A 67 6.09 -14.59 -3.54
C SER A 67 6.68 -13.20 -3.85
N LEU A 68 7.39 -12.60 -2.91
CA LEU A 68 8.11 -11.33 -3.02
C LEU A 68 9.58 -11.61 -3.32
N SER A 69 9.87 -12.20 -4.49
CA SER A 69 11.24 -12.26 -5.01
C SER A 69 11.67 -10.88 -5.52
N ASP A 70 12.97 -10.63 -5.59
CA ASP A 70 13.51 -9.38 -6.15
C ASP A 70 13.12 -9.21 -7.63
N GLU A 71 13.01 -10.32 -8.37
CA GLU A 71 12.51 -10.36 -9.75
C GLU A 71 11.09 -9.82 -9.86
N ASN A 72 10.15 -10.36 -9.05
CA ASN A 72 8.76 -9.90 -9.04
C ASN A 72 8.65 -8.42 -8.61
N LEU A 73 9.54 -7.97 -7.72
CA LEU A 73 9.58 -6.56 -7.31
C LEU A 73 10.05 -5.67 -8.46
N ASN A 74 11.08 -6.11 -9.19
CA ASN A 74 11.62 -5.36 -10.33
C ASN A 74 10.59 -5.28 -11.48
N ASP A 75 9.89 -6.37 -11.77
CA ASP A 75 8.83 -6.39 -12.78
C ASP A 75 7.70 -5.42 -12.43
N VAL A 76 7.18 -5.52 -11.19
CA VAL A 76 6.11 -4.61 -10.72
C VAL A 76 6.57 -3.15 -10.77
N LYS A 77 7.83 -2.87 -10.43
CA LYS A 77 8.41 -1.53 -10.52
C LYS A 77 8.45 -1.04 -11.96
N GLN A 78 9.00 -1.83 -12.88
CA GLN A 78 9.14 -1.46 -14.30
C GLN A 78 7.78 -1.21 -14.96
N TYR A 79 6.80 -2.10 -14.77
CA TYR A 79 5.46 -1.89 -15.31
C TYR A 79 4.74 -0.70 -14.69
N SER A 80 4.96 -0.43 -13.40
CA SER A 80 4.40 0.76 -12.74
C SER A 80 5.00 2.05 -13.28
N GLU A 81 6.31 2.07 -13.59
CA GLU A 81 6.97 3.23 -14.20
C GLU A 81 6.49 3.47 -15.63
N TRP A 82 6.28 2.40 -16.42
CA TRP A 82 5.75 2.50 -17.78
C TRP A 82 4.28 2.88 -17.86
N SER A 83 3.49 2.55 -16.84
CA SER A 83 2.04 2.78 -16.85
C SER A 83 1.50 3.11 -15.45
N PRO A 84 1.89 4.27 -14.89
CA PRO A 84 1.61 4.62 -13.49
C PRO A 84 0.13 4.84 -13.19
N ARG A 85 -0.70 5.03 -14.22
CA ARG A 85 -2.16 5.24 -14.10
C ARG A 85 -2.97 3.94 -14.03
N LYS A 86 -2.35 2.77 -14.19
CA LYS A 86 -3.07 1.49 -14.22
C LYS A 86 -3.51 1.07 -12.82
N SER A 87 -4.64 0.37 -12.76
CA SER A 87 -5.09 -0.26 -11.52
C SER A 87 -4.18 -1.43 -11.13
N LEU A 88 -4.12 -1.74 -9.83
CA LEU A 88 -3.38 -2.90 -9.34
C LEU A 88 -3.86 -4.21 -9.98
N THR A 89 -5.14 -4.32 -10.34
CA THR A 89 -5.69 -5.49 -11.02
C THR A 89 -5.10 -5.65 -12.43
N ARG A 90 -5.01 -4.56 -13.20
CA ARG A 90 -4.34 -4.60 -14.51
C ARG A 90 -2.85 -4.85 -14.36
N LEU A 91 -2.20 -4.25 -13.37
CA LEU A 91 -0.78 -4.48 -13.09
C LEU A 91 -0.51 -5.95 -12.73
N ALA A 92 -1.39 -6.57 -11.96
CA ALA A 92 -1.35 -7.99 -11.62
C ALA A 92 -1.48 -8.87 -12.88
N GLN A 93 -2.42 -8.56 -13.76
CA GLN A 93 -2.57 -9.26 -15.06
C GLN A 93 -1.32 -9.13 -15.93
N GLN A 94 -0.68 -7.96 -15.98
CA GLN A 94 0.53 -7.74 -16.78
C GLN A 94 1.75 -8.46 -16.22
N THR A 95 1.87 -8.54 -14.90
CA THR A 95 2.98 -9.22 -14.21
C THR A 95 2.76 -10.72 -14.03
N GLY A 96 1.57 -11.24 -14.37
CA GLY A 96 1.19 -12.63 -14.11
C GLY A 96 1.06 -12.96 -12.61
N LEU A 97 1.06 -11.96 -11.73
CA LEU A 97 0.97 -12.12 -10.29
C LEU A 97 -0.49 -12.08 -9.82
N SER A 98 -0.75 -12.64 -8.64
CA SER A 98 -2.03 -12.42 -7.99
C SER A 98 -2.13 -10.99 -7.46
N TYR A 99 -3.34 -10.44 -7.42
CA TYR A 99 -3.61 -9.10 -6.88
C TYR A 99 -2.95 -8.86 -5.52
N GLY A 100 -3.06 -9.83 -4.60
CA GLY A 100 -2.49 -9.72 -3.25
C GLY A 100 -0.96 -9.67 -3.25
N THR A 101 -0.30 -10.38 -4.17
CA THR A 101 1.15 -10.29 -4.33
C THR A 101 1.57 -8.95 -4.91
N THR A 102 0.92 -8.49 -5.98
CA THR A 102 1.16 -7.17 -6.58
C THR A 102 0.97 -6.05 -5.55
N GLN A 103 -0.09 -6.13 -4.73
CA GLN A 103 -0.34 -5.17 -3.67
C GLN A 103 0.77 -5.18 -2.59
N ARG A 104 1.31 -6.34 -2.24
CA ARG A 104 2.47 -6.41 -1.32
C ARG A 104 3.73 -5.84 -1.97
N CYS A 105 3.96 -6.11 -3.26
CA CYS A 105 5.08 -5.55 -4.01
C CYS A 105 5.01 -4.02 -4.02
N THR A 106 3.86 -3.43 -4.36
CA THR A 106 3.71 -1.96 -4.39
C THR A 106 3.94 -1.32 -3.03
N ARG A 107 3.46 -1.93 -1.94
CA ARG A 107 3.78 -1.47 -0.57
C ARG A 107 5.27 -1.55 -0.26
N ARG A 108 5.95 -2.62 -0.69
CA ARG A 108 7.40 -2.79 -0.49
C ARG A 108 8.22 -1.74 -1.25
N LEU A 109 7.74 -1.37 -2.44
CA LEU A 109 8.28 -0.31 -3.29
C LEU A 109 7.86 1.11 -2.83
N LYS A 110 7.05 1.23 -1.76
CA LYS A 110 6.52 2.50 -1.24
C LYS A 110 5.70 3.30 -2.27
N LEU A 111 5.04 2.60 -3.21
CA LEU A 111 4.15 3.25 -4.18
C LEU A 111 2.81 3.58 -3.51
N VAL A 112 2.42 4.85 -3.58
CA VAL A 112 1.19 5.40 -3.01
C VAL A 112 0.26 5.84 -4.17
N PRO A 113 -1.05 5.61 -4.07
CA PRO A 113 -2.00 6.04 -5.08
C PRO A 113 -2.39 7.52 -4.90
N TYR A 114 -1.85 8.39 -5.73
CA TYR A 114 -2.24 9.79 -5.79
C TYR A 114 -3.50 9.98 -6.63
N ARG A 115 -4.44 10.79 -6.15
CA ARG A 115 -5.63 11.16 -6.94
C ARG A 115 -5.23 12.25 -7.92
N ILE A 116 -5.55 12.07 -9.20
CA ILE A 116 -5.33 13.11 -10.21
C ILE A 116 -6.38 14.20 -9.99
N HIS A 117 -5.93 15.44 -9.87
CA HIS A 117 -6.82 16.59 -9.80
C HIS A 117 -7.16 17.04 -11.22
N THR A 118 -8.45 17.03 -11.55
CA THR A 118 -8.97 17.66 -12.76
C THR A 118 -9.14 19.15 -12.47
N MET A 119 -8.46 20.01 -13.23
CA MET A 119 -8.53 21.46 -13.10
C MET A 119 -9.00 22.04 -14.44
N HIS A 120 -9.61 23.23 -14.41
CA HIS A 120 -9.84 23.98 -15.65
C HIS A 120 -8.49 24.46 -16.21
N GLU A 121 -8.32 24.32 -17.52
CA GLU A 121 -7.18 24.89 -18.23
C GLU A 121 -7.19 26.41 -18.05
N LEU A 122 -6.11 26.97 -17.46
CA LEU A 122 -5.97 28.40 -17.24
C LEU A 122 -4.95 28.97 -18.22
N LYS A 123 -5.39 29.82 -19.15
CA LYS A 123 -4.47 30.43 -20.12
C LYS A 123 -3.71 31.58 -19.48
N GLU A 124 -2.50 31.87 -19.96
CA GLU A 124 -1.70 32.99 -19.41
C GLU A 124 -2.44 34.33 -19.33
N PRO A 125 -3.27 34.74 -20.32
CA PRO A 125 -4.05 35.97 -20.22
C PRO A 125 -5.10 35.95 -19.10
N ASP A 126 -5.58 34.77 -18.69
CA ASP A 126 -6.62 34.63 -17.68
C ASP A 126 -6.08 34.93 -16.28
N LYS A 127 -4.78 34.66 -16.03
CA LYS A 127 -4.14 34.95 -14.75
C LYS A 127 -4.22 36.43 -14.40
N GLY A 128 -3.89 37.31 -15.35
CA GLY A 128 -3.95 38.77 -15.17
C GLY A 128 -5.38 39.26 -14.94
N LYS A 129 -6.33 38.79 -15.75
CA LYS A 129 -7.75 39.15 -15.61
C LYS A 129 -8.34 38.71 -14.27
N ARG A 130 -7.99 37.51 -13.80
CA ARG A 130 -8.44 37.00 -12.50
C ARG A 130 -7.87 37.83 -11.36
N LEU A 131 -6.59 38.20 -11.40
CA LEU A 131 -5.99 39.04 -10.38
C LEU A 131 -6.67 40.42 -10.32
N GLN A 132 -6.85 41.06 -11.47
CA GLN A 132 -7.51 42.36 -11.57
C GLN A 132 -8.95 42.31 -11.03
N TYR A 133 -9.70 41.25 -11.37
CA TYR A 133 -11.05 41.05 -10.84
C TYR A 133 -11.03 40.89 -9.31
N CYS A 134 -10.12 40.07 -8.78
CA CYS A 134 -10.00 39.87 -7.33
C CYS A 134 -9.66 41.17 -6.58
N GLU A 135 -8.76 41.99 -7.12
CA GLU A 135 -8.39 43.29 -6.55
C GLU A 135 -9.59 44.25 -6.55
N TRP A 136 -10.28 44.38 -7.68
CA TRP A 136 -11.50 45.18 -7.82
C TRP A 136 -12.61 44.70 -6.87
N PHE A 137 -12.88 43.40 -6.82
CA PHE A 137 -13.92 42.84 -5.95
C PHE A 137 -13.60 43.05 -4.47
N ARG A 138 -12.32 42.96 -4.09
CA ARG A 138 -11.87 43.25 -2.72
C ARG A 138 -12.14 44.70 -2.32
N GLU A 139 -11.88 45.65 -3.21
CA GLU A 139 -12.16 47.08 -2.97
C GLU A 139 -13.66 47.34 -2.87
N LEU A 140 -14.44 46.75 -3.79
CA LEU A 140 -15.91 46.83 -3.79
C LEU A 140 -16.52 46.35 -2.47
N VAL A 141 -16.02 45.24 -1.92
CA VAL A 141 -16.48 44.70 -0.63
C VAL A 141 -16.03 45.56 0.55
N ARG A 142 -14.84 46.17 0.49
CA ARG A 142 -14.34 47.03 1.57
C ARG A 142 -15.16 48.32 1.70
N ASP A 143 -15.49 48.93 0.56
CA ASP A 143 -16.10 50.25 0.52
C ASP A 143 -17.65 50.18 0.45
N GLY A 144 -18.22 49.03 0.06
CA GLY A 144 -19.66 48.81 -0.07
C GLY A 144 -20.30 48.08 1.13
N VAL A 145 -20.93 48.81 2.04
CA VAL A 145 -21.72 48.22 3.14
C VAL A 145 -22.94 47.48 2.56
N GLY A 146 -23.07 46.19 2.87
CA GLY A 146 -24.22 45.36 2.46
C GLY A 146 -24.22 44.92 1.00
N ILE A 147 -23.12 45.12 0.25
CA ILE A 147 -23.09 44.76 -1.17
C ILE A 147 -23.23 43.26 -1.40
N LEU A 148 -22.69 42.44 -0.49
CA LEU A 148 -22.75 40.98 -0.57
C LEU A 148 -24.19 40.47 -0.50
N ASP A 149 -25.09 41.16 0.20
CA ASP A 149 -26.50 40.79 0.35
C ASP A 149 -27.30 40.93 -0.96
N ASN A 150 -26.77 41.70 -1.92
CA ASN A 150 -27.37 41.97 -3.22
C ASN A 150 -26.70 41.20 -4.37
N ILE A 151 -25.75 40.31 -4.08
CA ILE A 151 -25.08 39.51 -5.10
C ILE A 151 -25.90 38.26 -5.40
N PHE A 152 -26.17 38.05 -6.68
CA PHE A 152 -26.72 36.81 -7.21
C PHE A 152 -25.60 36.03 -7.86
N PHE A 153 -25.43 34.78 -7.46
CA PHE A 153 -24.52 33.86 -8.12
C PHE A 153 -25.33 32.93 -9.01
N THR A 154 -24.86 32.77 -10.23
CA THR A 154 -25.39 31.79 -11.18
C THR A 154 -24.27 30.85 -11.54
N ASP A 155 -24.55 29.55 -11.56
CA ASP A 155 -23.60 28.54 -12.01
C ASP A 155 -24.28 27.57 -12.96
N GLU A 156 -23.50 27.05 -13.90
CA GLU A 156 -23.92 26.03 -14.86
C GLU A 156 -23.29 24.69 -14.47
N ALA A 157 -24.14 23.72 -14.16
CA ALA A 157 -23.71 22.35 -13.91
C ALA A 157 -23.94 21.50 -15.16
N TRP A 158 -22.87 20.90 -15.68
CA TRP A 158 -22.91 20.00 -16.84
C TRP A 158 -23.10 18.55 -16.39
N PHE A 159 -24.01 17.82 -17.04
CA PHE A 159 -24.28 16.41 -16.75
C PHE A 159 -24.01 15.54 -17.99
N HIS A 160 -23.11 14.56 -17.82
CA HIS A 160 -22.77 13.60 -18.87
C HIS A 160 -23.70 12.38 -18.84
N LEU A 161 -24.35 12.06 -19.96
CA LEU A 161 -25.20 10.87 -20.10
C LEU A 161 -24.39 9.59 -20.39
N SER A 162 -23.18 9.73 -20.93
CA SER A 162 -22.31 8.64 -21.38
C SER A 162 -21.16 8.37 -20.40
N GLY A 163 -21.49 7.93 -19.18
CA GLY A 163 -20.56 7.27 -18.25
C GLY A 163 -19.14 7.86 -18.19
N TYR A 164 -19.01 9.02 -17.53
CA TYR A 164 -17.75 9.75 -17.39
C TYR A 164 -16.62 8.88 -16.78
N VAL A 165 -15.36 9.18 -17.13
CA VAL A 165 -14.18 8.65 -16.43
C VAL A 165 -14.27 9.08 -14.97
N ASN A 166 -14.69 8.18 -14.08
CA ASN A 166 -14.79 8.50 -12.66
C ASN A 166 -13.42 8.97 -12.15
N SER A 167 -13.29 10.27 -11.87
CA SER A 167 -12.05 10.89 -11.39
C SER A 167 -11.58 10.29 -10.05
N GLN A 168 -12.48 9.65 -9.29
CA GLN A 168 -12.11 8.90 -8.09
C GLN A 168 -11.28 7.65 -8.41
N ASN A 169 -11.49 7.04 -9.58
CA ASN A 169 -10.78 5.86 -10.08
C ASN A 169 -9.50 6.22 -10.86
N SER A 170 -9.28 7.50 -11.16
CA SER A 170 -8.07 7.98 -11.80
C SER A 170 -6.98 8.20 -10.74
N ARG A 171 -6.15 7.17 -10.55
CA ARG A 171 -5.04 7.17 -9.59
C ARG A 171 -3.71 7.03 -10.30
N PHE A 172 -2.70 7.71 -9.77
CA PHE A 172 -1.31 7.61 -10.21
C PHE A 172 -0.49 6.98 -9.10
N TRP A 173 0.16 5.86 -9.38
CA TRP A 173 1.03 5.18 -8.41
C TRP A 173 2.45 5.74 -8.51
N SER A 174 2.94 6.32 -7.42
CA SER A 174 4.28 6.90 -7.34
C SER A 174 4.81 6.84 -5.91
N SER A 175 6.13 6.90 -5.72
CA SER A 175 6.72 7.14 -4.39
C SER A 175 6.41 8.56 -3.91
N ASP A 176 6.57 9.53 -4.81
CA ASP A 176 6.45 10.95 -4.54
C ASP A 176 5.26 11.54 -5.29
N ASN A 177 4.68 12.62 -4.76
CA ASN A 177 3.54 13.27 -5.40
C ASN A 177 3.96 13.84 -6.76
N PRO A 178 3.42 13.32 -7.88
CA PRO A 178 3.87 13.71 -9.20
C PRO A 178 3.31 15.09 -9.64
N GLN A 179 2.48 15.74 -8.82
CA GLN A 179 1.79 17.00 -9.13
C GLN A 179 1.13 17.00 -10.51
N VAL A 180 0.54 15.85 -10.87
CA VAL A 180 -0.10 15.66 -12.17
C VAL A 180 -1.51 16.24 -12.09
N PHE A 181 -1.73 17.27 -12.89
CA PHE A 181 -3.04 17.83 -13.16
C PHE A 181 -3.54 17.34 -14.51
N HIS A 182 -4.84 17.15 -14.62
CA HIS A 182 -5.49 16.91 -15.90
C HIS A 182 -6.32 18.14 -16.24
N GLU A 183 -5.87 18.88 -17.24
CA GLU A 183 -6.59 20.04 -17.76
C GLU A 183 -7.63 19.56 -18.76
N VAL A 184 -8.87 20.02 -18.60
CA VAL A 184 -9.99 19.69 -19.48
C VAL A 184 -10.52 20.98 -20.08
N PRO A 185 -10.77 21.03 -21.40
CA PRO A 185 -11.39 22.20 -22.03
C PRO A 185 -12.77 22.48 -21.43
N LEU A 186 -13.13 23.76 -21.39
CA LEU A 186 -14.30 24.30 -20.70
C LEU A 186 -15.66 23.82 -21.26
N LYS A 187 -15.69 23.20 -22.46
CA LYS A 187 -16.93 22.83 -23.14
C LYS A 187 -16.85 21.41 -23.67
N SER A 188 -17.77 20.56 -23.22
CA SER A 188 -18.09 19.26 -23.81
C SER A 188 -19.56 19.28 -24.30
N GLU A 189 -19.87 18.45 -25.29
CA GLU A 189 -21.23 18.34 -25.85
C GLU A 189 -22.14 17.61 -24.85
N ASP A 190 -22.77 18.35 -23.93
CA ASP A 190 -23.63 17.80 -22.89
C ASP A 190 -24.83 18.71 -22.56
N TRP A 191 -25.72 18.24 -21.69
CA TRP A 191 -26.83 19.02 -21.13
C TRP A 191 -26.36 19.82 -19.91
N SER A 192 -26.79 21.08 -19.81
CA SER A 192 -26.50 21.95 -18.68
C SER A 192 -27.75 22.25 -17.86
N VAL A 193 -27.59 22.38 -16.55
CA VAL A 193 -28.60 22.95 -15.65
C VAL A 193 -28.06 24.27 -15.13
N VAL A 194 -28.88 25.31 -15.20
CA VAL A 194 -28.55 26.63 -14.62
C VAL A 194 -29.15 26.71 -13.22
N CYS A 195 -28.31 26.98 -12.23
CA CYS A 195 -28.74 27.23 -10.86
C CYS A 195 -28.42 28.67 -10.47
N SER A 196 -29.33 29.30 -9.72
CA SER A 196 -29.09 30.63 -9.14
C SER A 196 -29.27 30.60 -7.63
N PHE A 197 -28.39 31.28 -6.91
CA PHE A 197 -28.45 31.37 -5.47
C PHE A 197 -28.10 32.76 -4.97
N THR A 198 -28.73 33.12 -3.85
CA THR A 198 -28.52 34.36 -3.12
C THR A 198 -28.10 34.05 -1.70
N PRO A 199 -27.54 35.02 -0.96
CA PRO A 199 -27.28 34.88 0.48
C PRO A 199 -28.52 34.51 1.30
N GLN A 200 -29.73 34.78 0.78
CA GLN A 200 -31.01 34.53 1.44
C GLN A 200 -31.67 33.19 1.03
N GLY A 201 -31.11 32.45 0.07
CA GLY A 201 -31.63 31.16 -0.44
C GLY A 201 -31.55 31.01 -1.97
N GLY A 202 -31.72 29.79 -2.48
CA GLY A 202 -31.62 29.47 -3.91
C GLY A 202 -32.92 28.90 -4.50
N GLY A 203 -33.16 29.20 -5.79
CA GLY A 203 -34.26 28.66 -6.59
C GLY A 203 -33.72 28.01 -7.87
N SER A 204 -34.16 26.79 -8.16
CA SER A 204 -33.78 26.04 -9.37
C SER A 204 -34.91 26.07 -10.40
N SER A 205 -34.58 26.31 -11.66
CA SER A 205 -35.50 26.21 -12.79
C SER A 205 -34.86 25.34 -13.88
N PHE A 206 -35.60 24.37 -14.42
CA PHE A 206 -35.12 23.52 -15.51
C PHE A 206 -35.41 24.19 -16.85
N LEU A 207 -34.45 24.17 -17.77
CA LEU A 207 -34.61 24.45 -19.20
C LEU A 207 -34.22 23.21 -20.00
#